data_AF-A0A438HSP2-F1
#
_entry.id   AF-A0A438HSP2-F1
#
_cell.length_a   1.000
_cell.length_b   1.000
_cell.length_c   1.000
_cell.angle_alpha   90.00
_cell.angle_beta   90.00
_cell.angle_gamma   90.00
#
_symmetry.space_group_name_H-M   'P 1'
#
loop_
_entity.id
_entity.type
_entity.pdbx_description
1 polymer ?
#
loop_
_entity_poly.entity_id
_entity_poly.type
_entity_poly.pdbx_seq_one_letter_code
_entity_poly.pdbx_strand_id
1 'polypeptide(L)'
;MRGRRDECMTSNPCGNQDPLIQFPFRLKDQPRHCGYPGFELSCTENNQTMLELPVSVKLLVNKITYKSREIIVQDPDHCLERQLRNLNLAASPFHFKFELDFTFFTVPPIKLQHPY
;
A
#
# COMPACT_ATOMS: atom_id res chain seq x y z
N MET A 1 -5.82 30.30 25.21
CA MET A 1 -6.45 29.13 24.56
C MET A 1 -6.39 29.29 23.05
N ARG A 2 -5.36 28.71 22.41
CA ARG A 2 -5.22 28.51 20.95
C ARG A 2 -4.15 27.42 20.76
N GLY A 3 -4.36 26.48 19.84
CA GLY A 3 -3.31 25.53 19.45
C GLY A 3 -3.57 24.03 19.74
N ARG A 4 -4.81 23.54 19.59
CA ARG A 4 -5.08 22.09 19.54
C ARG A 4 -5.63 21.60 18.19
N ARG A 5 -5.95 22.54 17.28
CA ARG A 5 -6.54 22.25 15.96
C ARG A 5 -5.52 22.34 14.82
N ASP A 6 -4.36 22.93 15.09
CA ASP A 6 -3.28 23.13 14.10
C ASP A 6 -2.18 22.05 14.20
N GLU A 7 -2.30 21.14 15.16
CA GLU A 7 -1.28 20.11 15.46
C GLU A 7 -1.40 18.88 14.56
N CYS A 8 -2.62 18.57 14.10
CA CYS A 8 -2.94 17.49 13.16
C CYS A 8 -3.49 18.04 11.85
N MET A 9 -2.89 19.11 11.34
CA MET A 9 -3.20 19.57 9.98
C MET A 9 -3.01 18.41 8.99
N THR A 10 -3.86 18.36 7.96
CA THR A 10 -3.69 17.42 6.84
C THR A 10 -2.23 17.44 6.43
N SER A 11 -1.56 16.29 6.52
CA SER A 11 -0.16 16.17 6.16
C SER A 11 -0.04 16.55 4.69
N ASN A 12 0.91 17.44 4.39
CA ASN A 12 1.31 17.66 3.02
C ASN A 12 1.75 16.31 2.45
N PRO A 13 1.38 16.03 1.19
CA PRO A 13 1.82 14.82 0.52
C PRO A 13 3.35 14.84 0.45
N CYS A 14 3.98 13.66 0.39
CA CYS A 14 5.45 13.57 0.31
C CYS A 14 5.99 14.29 -0.93
N GLY A 15 5.23 14.27 -2.03
CA GLY A 15 5.49 14.99 -3.28
C GLY A 15 4.21 15.55 -3.89
N ASN A 16 4.34 16.41 -4.91
CA ASN A 16 3.19 17.08 -5.54
C ASN A 16 2.15 16.13 -6.16
N GLN A 17 2.56 14.91 -6.51
CA GLN A 17 1.71 13.89 -7.12
C GLN A 17 1.31 12.77 -6.14
N ASP A 18 1.75 12.87 -4.88
CA ASP A 18 1.48 11.87 -3.86
C ASP A 18 0.09 12.05 -3.21
N PRO A 19 -0.49 10.97 -2.67
CA PRO A 19 -1.78 11.04 -2.02
C PRO A 19 -1.73 11.94 -0.78
N LEU A 20 -2.76 12.75 -0.59
CA LEU A 20 -2.97 13.48 0.67
C LEU A 20 -3.11 12.48 1.81
N ILE A 21 -2.43 12.74 2.92
CA ILE A 21 -2.44 11.87 4.11
C ILE A 21 -3.33 12.51 5.19
N GLN A 22 -4.37 11.78 5.57
CA GLN A 22 -5.40 12.18 6.52
C GLN A 22 -5.75 10.99 7.41
N PHE A 23 -6.46 11.26 8.50
CA PHE A 23 -6.99 10.24 9.40
C PHE A 23 -7.77 9.16 8.62
N PRO A 24 -7.56 7.85 8.90
CA PRO A 24 -6.83 7.28 10.04
C PRO A 24 -5.31 7.19 9.87
N PHE A 25 -4.79 7.47 8.68
CA PHE A 25 -3.36 7.43 8.39
C PHE A 25 -2.67 8.69 8.93
N ARG A 26 -1.40 8.55 9.28
CA ARG A 26 -0.54 9.66 9.68
C ARG A 26 0.88 9.44 9.19
N LEU A 27 1.64 10.50 9.01
CA LEU A 27 3.08 10.38 8.86
C LEU A 27 3.74 10.05 10.22
N LYS A 28 4.88 9.34 10.19
CA LYS A 28 5.62 8.96 11.40
C LYS A 28 6.08 10.15 12.24
N ASP A 29 6.38 11.29 11.59
CA ASP A 29 6.79 12.55 12.19
C ASP A 29 5.62 13.36 12.79
N GLN A 30 4.37 13.01 12.46
CA GLN A 30 3.19 13.61 13.09
C GLN A 30 2.95 13.06 14.51
N PRO A 31 2.34 13.87 15.39
CA PRO A 31 1.92 13.42 16.71
C PRO A 31 1.06 12.15 16.66
N ARG A 32 1.23 11.28 17.68
CA ARG A 32 0.53 9.98 17.75
C ARG A 32 -0.99 10.09 17.70
N HIS A 33 -1.56 11.21 18.15
CA HIS A 33 -3.01 11.42 18.18
C HIS A 33 -3.59 11.85 16.82
N CYS A 34 -2.76 12.07 15.79
CA CYS A 34 -3.21 12.44 14.45
C CYS A 34 -3.64 11.25 13.58
N GLY A 35 -3.44 10.02 14.04
CA GLY A 35 -3.81 8.81 13.32
C GLY A 35 -3.89 7.60 14.26
N TYR A 36 -4.18 6.42 13.70
CA TYR A 36 -4.20 5.19 14.48
C TYR A 36 -2.83 4.53 14.57
N PRO A 37 -2.48 3.91 15.71
CA PRO A 37 -1.32 3.03 15.81
C PRO A 37 -1.38 1.91 14.76
N GLY A 38 -0.29 1.68 14.04
CA GLY A 38 -0.22 0.69 12.96
C GLY A 38 -0.65 1.22 11.58
N PHE A 39 -1.08 2.49 11.47
CA PHE A 39 -1.44 3.16 10.22
C PHE A 39 -0.44 4.28 9.87
N GLU A 40 0.80 4.14 10.35
CA GLU A 40 1.88 5.06 10.05
C GLU A 40 2.40 4.91 8.61
N LEU A 41 2.62 6.06 7.97
CA LEU A 41 3.25 6.20 6.67
C LEU A 41 4.58 6.97 6.81
N SER A 42 5.47 6.80 5.85
CA SER A 42 6.74 7.53 5.74
C SER A 42 6.91 8.11 4.33
N CYS A 43 7.79 9.10 4.19
CA CYS A 43 8.23 9.58 2.89
C CYS A 43 9.58 8.96 2.54
N THR A 44 9.75 8.55 1.29
CA THR A 44 11.05 8.14 0.74
C THR A 44 11.88 9.37 0.37
N GLU A 45 13.18 9.17 0.11
CA GLU A 45 14.07 10.22 -0.40
C GLU A 45 13.62 10.78 -1.76
N ASN A 46 12.86 9.99 -2.53
CA ASN A 46 12.29 10.38 -3.81
C ASN A 46 10.92 11.06 -3.67
N ASN A 47 10.56 11.52 -2.47
CA ASN A 47 9.29 12.18 -2.17
C ASN A 47 8.05 11.31 -2.39
N GLN A 48 8.16 9.98 -2.26
CA GLN A 48 7.03 9.05 -2.42
C GLN A 48 6.54 8.58 -1.05
N THR A 49 5.23 8.36 -0.94
CA THR A 49 4.58 7.84 0.27
C THR A 49 4.81 6.34 0.38
N MET A 50 5.22 5.87 1.56
CA MET A 50 5.59 4.48 1.83
C MET A 50 4.84 3.95 3.05
N LEU A 51 4.32 2.72 2.91
CA LEU A 51 3.77 1.93 4.00
C LEU A 51 4.84 0.92 4.45
N GLU A 52 5.09 0.86 5.75
CA GLU A 52 6.02 -0.09 6.36
C GLU A 52 5.24 -1.04 7.27
N LEU A 53 5.16 -2.31 6.87
CA LEU A 53 4.51 -3.33 7.67
C LEU A 53 5.51 -3.96 8.65
N PRO A 54 5.09 -4.32 9.88
CA PRO A 54 5.97 -4.96 10.84
C PRO A 54 6.65 -6.20 10.24
N VAL A 55 7.96 -6.33 10.48
CA VAL A 55 8.77 -7.54 10.24
C VAL A 55 9.09 -7.90 8.79
N SER A 56 8.53 -7.23 7.76
CA SER A 56 8.58 -7.87 6.44
C SER A 56 8.75 -6.98 5.20
N VAL A 57 7.97 -5.91 5.04
CA VAL A 57 7.78 -5.33 3.69
C VAL A 57 7.63 -3.81 3.74
N LYS A 58 8.30 -3.15 2.79
CA LYS A 58 8.13 -1.73 2.47
C LYS A 58 7.40 -1.62 1.14
N LEU A 59 6.27 -0.91 1.12
CA LEU A 59 5.43 -0.78 -0.05
C LEU A 59 5.23 0.68 -0.41
N LEU A 60 5.31 1.01 -1.69
CA LEU A 60 4.94 2.34 -2.17
C LEU A 60 3.43 2.47 -2.18
N VAL A 61 2.92 3.58 -1.66
CA VAL A 61 1.49 3.89 -1.68
C VAL A 61 1.17 4.54 -3.01
N ASN A 62 0.33 3.87 -3.81
CA ASN A 62 -0.14 4.41 -5.08
C ASN A 62 -1.37 5.31 -4.86
N LYS A 63 -2.31 4.88 -4.00
CA LYS A 63 -3.55 5.61 -3.76
C LYS A 63 -4.14 5.32 -2.39
N ILE A 64 -4.77 6.33 -1.79
CA ILE A 64 -5.59 6.19 -0.58
C ILE A 64 -7.03 6.59 -0.91
N THR A 65 -7.98 5.71 -0.64
CA THR A 65 -9.41 5.97 -0.86
C THR A 65 -10.14 6.03 0.49
N TYR A 66 -10.33 7.24 1.01
CA TYR A 66 -10.90 7.47 2.34
C TYR A 66 -12.36 7.00 2.49
N LYS A 67 -13.16 7.10 1.41
CA LYS A 67 -14.58 6.68 1.43
C LYS A 67 -14.73 5.18 1.69
N SER A 68 -13.89 4.35 1.07
CA SER A 68 -13.86 2.90 1.27
C SER A 68 -12.86 2.44 2.32
N ARG A 69 -12.02 3.35 2.85
CA ARG A 69 -10.94 3.07 3.80
C ARG A 69 -9.90 2.08 3.24
N GLU A 70 -9.59 2.23 1.97
CA GLU A 70 -8.67 1.35 1.25
C GLU A 70 -7.34 2.08 0.95
N ILE A 71 -6.25 1.32 1.04
CA ILE A 71 -4.92 1.76 0.63
C ILE A 71 -4.42 0.81 -0.46
N ILE A 72 -4.08 1.37 -1.62
CA ILE A 72 -3.56 0.64 -2.76
C ILE A 72 -2.05 0.86 -2.74
N VAL A 73 -1.33 -0.26 -2.71
CA VAL A 73 0.12 -0.28 -2.54
C VAL A 73 0.76 -1.13 -3.64
N GLN A 74 2.00 -0.82 -3.96
CA GLN A 74 2.81 -1.55 -4.92
C GLN A 74 4.18 -1.86 -4.33
N ASP A 75 4.74 -2.99 -4.75
CA ASP A 75 6.12 -3.32 -4.42
C ASP A 75 7.08 -2.41 -5.20
N PRO A 76 8.10 -1.81 -4.56
CA PRO A 76 9.06 -0.95 -5.23
C PRO A 76 9.82 -1.66 -6.37
N ASP A 77 10.06 -2.98 -6.22
CA ASP A 77 10.76 -3.81 -7.21
C ASP A 77 9.78 -4.50 -8.17
N HIS A 78 8.49 -4.14 -8.12
CA HIS A 78 7.39 -4.78 -8.87
C HIS A 78 7.30 -6.30 -8.66
N CYS A 79 7.78 -6.80 -7.52
CA CYS A 79 7.84 -8.23 -7.19
C CYS A 79 7.12 -8.53 -5.87
N LEU A 80 5.88 -8.05 -5.75
CA LEU A 80 5.09 -8.14 -4.52
C LEU A 80 4.97 -9.59 -4.01
N GLU A 81 4.75 -10.55 -4.91
CA GLU A 81 4.61 -11.98 -4.58
C GLU A 81 5.75 -12.53 -3.73
N ARG A 82 6.99 -12.09 -3.98
CA ARG A 82 8.16 -12.53 -3.22
C ARG A 82 8.19 -11.93 -1.82
N GLN A 83 7.79 -10.67 -1.68
CA GLN A 83 7.76 -9.98 -0.39
C GLN A 83 6.64 -10.51 0.52
N LEU A 84 5.52 -10.93 -0.06
CA LEU A 84 4.39 -11.51 0.68
C LEU A 84 4.70 -12.84 1.36
N ARG A 85 5.63 -13.64 0.83
CA ARG A 85 6.05 -14.91 1.46
C ARG A 85 6.64 -14.70 2.86
N ASN A 86 7.24 -13.55 3.09
CA ASN A 86 7.87 -13.21 4.37
C ASN A 86 6.93 -12.40 5.27
N LEU A 87 5.69 -12.11 4.83
CA LEU A 87 4.79 -11.17 5.46
C LEU A 87 4.04 -11.82 6.63
N ASN A 88 4.30 -11.33 7.85
CA ASN A 88 3.53 -11.77 9.01
C ASN A 88 2.26 -10.92 9.15
N LEU A 89 1.17 -11.41 8.56
CA LEU A 89 -0.13 -10.75 8.59
C LEU A 89 -0.76 -10.67 9.99
N ALA A 90 -0.36 -11.54 10.92
CA ALA A 90 -0.95 -11.59 12.26
C ALA A 90 -0.65 -10.33 13.09
N ALA A 91 0.41 -9.58 12.74
CA ALA A 91 0.81 -8.36 13.44
C ALA A 91 0.29 -7.07 12.76
N SER A 92 -0.37 -7.19 11.60
CA SER A 92 -0.83 -6.05 10.81
C SER A 92 -2.32 -5.75 11.08
N PRO A 93 -2.72 -4.47 11.24
CA PRO A 93 -4.13 -4.11 11.37
C PRO A 93 -4.88 -4.11 10.02
N PHE A 94 -4.19 -4.36 8.90
CA PHE A 94 -4.77 -4.32 7.56
C PHE A 94 -5.37 -5.66 7.17
N HIS A 95 -6.55 -5.61 6.52
CA HIS A 95 -7.10 -6.75 5.79
C HIS A 95 -6.63 -6.72 4.34
N PHE A 96 -5.91 -7.74 3.91
CA PHE A 96 -5.27 -7.79 2.60
C PHE A 96 -6.18 -8.47 1.57
N LYS A 97 -6.24 -7.90 0.37
CA LYS A 97 -6.84 -8.51 -0.82
C LYS A 97 -5.82 -8.44 -1.96
N PHE A 98 -5.59 -9.57 -2.62
CA PHE A 98 -4.78 -9.62 -3.84
C PHE A 98 -5.69 -9.58 -5.05
N GLU A 99 -5.52 -8.57 -5.88
CA GLU A 99 -6.01 -8.57 -7.26
C GLU A 99 -4.84 -8.99 -8.15
N LEU A 100 -4.92 -10.19 -8.73
CA LEU A 100 -3.97 -10.66 -9.73
C LEU A 100 -4.65 -10.57 -11.10
N ASP A 101 -4.17 -9.70 -11.98
CA ASP A 101 -4.57 -9.68 -13.37
C ASP A 101 -3.79 -10.76 -14.15
N PHE A 102 -4.31 -12.00 -14.16
CA PHE A 102 -3.72 -13.07 -14.95
C PHE A 102 -4.27 -13.08 -16.38
N THR A 103 -3.35 -13.17 -17.34
CA THR A 103 -3.69 -13.52 -18.73
C THR A 103 -3.27 -14.97 -18.98
N PHE A 104 -4.24 -15.85 -19.22
CA PHE A 104 -3.98 -17.25 -19.57
C PHE A 104 -4.08 -17.44 -21.08
N PHE A 105 -3.06 -18.04 -21.69
CA PHE A 105 -3.13 -18.51 -23.06
C PHE A 105 -3.38 -20.02 -23.07
N THR A 106 -4.52 -20.43 -23.65
CA THR A 106 -4.82 -21.85 -23.87
C THR A 106 -4.25 -22.29 -25.21
N VAL A 107 -3.47 -23.38 -25.21
CA VAL A 107 -3.02 -24.00 -26.47
C VAL A 107 -4.20 -24.76 -27.09
N PRO A 108 -4.47 -24.61 -28.40
CA PRO A 108 -5.52 -25.40 -29.05
C PRO A 108 -5.20 -26.90 -28.95
N PRO A 109 -6.22 -27.77 -28.83
CA PRO A 109 -6.00 -29.21 -28.82
C PRO A 109 -5.30 -29.62 -30.11
N ILE A 110 -4.19 -30.36 -29.99
CA ILE A 110 -3.51 -30.97 -31.14
C ILE A 110 -4.53 -31.90 -31.79
N LYS A 111 -5.03 -31.54 -32.97
CA LYS A 111 -5.75 -32.51 -33.81
C LYS A 111 -4.72 -33.52 -34.28
N LEU A 112 -4.73 -34.72 -33.68
CA LEU A 112 -4.03 -35.88 -34.25
C LEU A 112 -4.67 -36.17 -35.61
N GLN A 113 -4.09 -35.60 -36.66
CA GLN A 113 -4.46 -35.91 -38.02
C GLN A 113 -3.98 -37.34 -38.28
N HIS A 114 -4.89 -38.29 -38.20
CA HIS A 114 -4.62 -39.68 -38.57
C HIS A 114 -4.34 -39.71 -40.07
N PRO A 115 -3.16 -40.15 -40.52
CA PRO A 115 -2.88 -40.28 -41.93
C PRO A 115 -3.52 -41.59 -42.43
N TYR A 116 -4.55 -41.47 -43.27
CA TYR A 116 -4.86 -42.43 -44.34
C TYR A 116 -5.57 -41.70 -45.48
#